data_AF-A0A936HT91-F1
#
_entry.id   AF-A0A936HT91-F1
#
_cell.length_a   1.000
_cell.length_b   1.000
_cell.length_c   1.000
_cell.angle_alpha   90.00
_cell.angle_beta   90.00
_cell.angle_gamma   90.00
#
_symmetry.space_group_name_H-M   'P 1'
#
loop_
_entity.id
_entity.type
_entity.pdbx_description
1 polymer ?
#
loop_
_entity_poly.entity_id
_entity_poly.type
_entity_poly.pdbx_seq_one_letter_code
_entity_poly.pdbx_strand_id
1 'polypeptide(L)'
;MSDTPEKPVRGDPSWVAPALTREEKTRNVGKTPVFFGPPLAIHTDGLKNTMEISGRLNRTAERYMELMRHHGLELTEPERRCIAHICHIGFMSTLEIRELPFEVGLTRFECEGLDKAALAKKLEAASFVDLVAVVESLGF
;
A
#
# COMPACT_ATOMS: atom_id res chain seq x y z
N MET A 1 -11.55 -59.94 -3.24
CA MET A 1 -10.77 -59.09 -4.15
C MET A 1 -11.67 -57.93 -4.55
N SER A 2 -11.55 -56.78 -3.88
CA SER A 2 -12.34 -55.59 -4.21
C SER A 2 -11.41 -54.56 -4.83
N ASP A 3 -11.30 -54.59 -6.16
CA ASP A 3 -10.63 -53.57 -6.96
C ASP A 3 -11.44 -52.27 -6.91
N THR A 4 -11.07 -51.37 -6.01
CA THR A 4 -11.46 -49.97 -6.10
C THR A 4 -10.20 -49.19 -6.45
N PRO A 5 -10.15 -48.46 -7.58
CA PRO A 5 -8.96 -47.72 -7.96
C PRO A 5 -8.61 -46.71 -6.87
N GLU A 6 -7.38 -46.77 -6.36
CA GLU A 6 -6.88 -45.84 -5.36
C GLU A 6 -6.99 -44.41 -5.90
N LYS A 7 -7.64 -43.54 -5.13
CA LYS A 7 -7.71 -42.11 -5.48
C LYS A 7 -6.33 -41.49 -5.27
N PRO A 8 -5.88 -40.60 -6.16
CA PRO A 8 -4.64 -39.86 -5.97
C PRO A 8 -4.61 -39.21 -4.58
N VAL A 9 -3.46 -39.29 -3.91
CA VAL A 9 -3.24 -38.69 -2.58
C VAL A 9 -2.42 -37.42 -2.70
N ARG A 10 -2.52 -36.55 -1.69
CA ARG A 10 -1.76 -35.29 -1.63
C ARG A 10 -0.26 -35.57 -1.78
N GLY A 11 0.33 -35.08 -2.86
CA GLY A 11 1.74 -35.34 -3.24
C GLY A 11 1.89 -36.06 -4.58
N ASP A 12 0.83 -36.66 -5.10
CA ASP A 12 0.77 -37.21 -6.47
C ASP A 12 0.62 -36.06 -7.50
N PRO A 13 1.39 -36.05 -8.61
CA PRO A 13 1.26 -35.06 -9.69
C PRO A 13 -0.15 -34.95 -10.30
N SER A 14 -0.94 -36.02 -10.22
CA SER A 14 -2.33 -36.09 -10.68
C SER A 14 -3.36 -35.67 -9.62
N TRP A 15 -2.91 -35.31 -8.41
CA TRP A 15 -3.79 -34.90 -7.32
C TRP A 15 -4.31 -33.48 -7.51
N VAL A 16 -5.62 -33.35 -7.71
CA VAL A 16 -6.33 -32.07 -7.75
C VAL A 16 -7.00 -31.82 -6.40
N ALA A 17 -6.66 -30.70 -5.76
CA ALA A 17 -7.30 -30.31 -4.51
C ALA A 17 -8.82 -30.11 -4.73
N PRO A 18 -9.69 -30.74 -3.92
CA PRO A 18 -11.13 -30.54 -4.04
C PRO A 18 -11.50 -29.07 -3.81
N ALA A 19 -12.51 -28.59 -4.52
CA ALA A 19 -13.03 -27.25 -4.34
C ALA A 19 -13.59 -27.10 -2.92
N LEU A 20 -13.03 -26.16 -2.15
CA LEU A 20 -13.46 -25.88 -0.78
C LEU A 20 -14.91 -25.37 -0.77
N THR A 21 -15.71 -25.91 0.14
CA THR A 21 -17.04 -25.38 0.45
C THR A 21 -16.94 -23.97 1.07
N ARG A 22 -18.06 -23.24 1.14
CA ARG A 22 -18.07 -21.89 1.70
C ARG A 22 -17.64 -21.88 3.17
N GLU A 23 -18.10 -22.86 3.96
CA GLU A 23 -17.68 -23.01 5.36
C GLU A 23 -16.19 -23.34 5.50
N GLU A 24 -15.64 -24.20 4.64
CA GLU A 24 -14.21 -24.58 4.69
C GLU A 24 -13.27 -23.44 4.32
N LYS A 25 -13.69 -22.55 3.40
CA LYS A 25 -12.97 -21.29 3.12
C LYS A 25 -12.87 -20.41 4.37
N THR A 26 -13.89 -20.39 5.22
CA THR A 26 -13.91 -19.60 6.46
C THR A 26 -13.20 -20.27 7.65
N ARG A 27 -12.95 -21.59 7.60
CA ARG A 27 -12.19 -22.31 8.64
C ARG A 27 -10.67 -22.29 8.43
N ASN A 28 -10.20 -22.12 7.19
CA ASN A 28 -8.78 -21.95 6.87
C ASN A 28 -8.28 -20.51 7.05
N VAL A 29 -8.95 -19.70 7.86
CA VAL A 29 -8.38 -18.43 8.32
C VAL A 29 -7.44 -18.76 9.48
N GLY A 30 -6.28 -19.35 9.15
CA GLY A 30 -5.14 -19.23 10.03
C GLY A 30 -4.98 -17.75 10.33
N LYS A 31 -5.06 -17.37 11.62
CA LYS A 31 -5.06 -15.99 12.10
C LYS A 31 -3.85 -15.26 11.51
N THR A 32 -4.01 -14.68 10.34
CA THR A 32 -3.08 -13.69 9.81
C THR A 32 -3.52 -12.42 10.50
N PRO A 33 -2.74 -11.88 11.46
CA PRO A 33 -3.17 -10.76 12.29
C PRO A 33 -3.25 -9.44 11.51
N VAL A 34 -3.01 -9.49 10.20
CA VAL A 34 -2.94 -8.35 9.29
C VAL A 34 -4.01 -8.53 8.23
N PHE A 35 -4.97 -7.62 8.21
CA PHE A 35 -5.93 -7.49 7.12
C PHE A 35 -5.25 -6.78 5.95
N PHE A 36 -5.22 -7.43 4.79
CA PHE A 36 -4.78 -6.77 3.57
C PHE A 36 -5.96 -6.02 2.95
N GLY A 37 -5.86 -4.69 2.91
CA GLY A 37 -6.81 -3.87 2.19
C GLY A 37 -6.87 -4.21 0.70
N PRO A 38 -7.87 -3.68 -0.03
CA PRO A 38 -8.11 -4.02 -1.43
C PRO A 38 -6.88 -3.99 -2.35
N PRO A 39 -5.95 -3.01 -2.26
CA PRO A 39 -4.79 -2.99 -3.15
C PRO A 39 -3.94 -4.26 -3.06
N LEU A 40 -3.64 -4.71 -1.84
CA LEU A 40 -2.82 -5.91 -1.62
C LEU A 40 -3.64 -7.18 -1.83
N ALA A 41 -4.92 -7.19 -1.45
CA ALA A 41 -5.82 -8.32 -1.68
C ALA A 41 -5.96 -8.62 -3.19
N ILE A 42 -6.23 -7.59 -4.01
CA ILE A 42 -6.27 -7.68 -5.48
C ILE A 42 -4.91 -8.12 -6.01
N HIS A 43 -3.82 -7.56 -5.47
CA HIS A 43 -2.48 -7.89 -5.93
C HIS A 43 -2.16 -9.38 -5.75
N THR A 44 -2.71 -10.03 -4.73
CA THR A 44 -2.51 -11.45 -4.44
C THR A 44 -3.68 -12.34 -4.89
N ASP A 45 -4.68 -11.78 -5.58
CA ASP A 45 -5.89 -12.51 -5.94
C ASP A 45 -5.61 -13.71 -6.86
N GLY A 46 -6.37 -14.79 -6.66
CA GLY A 46 -6.21 -16.07 -7.34
C GLY A 46 -4.99 -16.91 -6.90
N LEU A 47 -4.07 -16.36 -6.11
CA LEU A 47 -2.93 -17.11 -5.57
C LEU A 47 -3.36 -17.96 -4.37
N LYS A 48 -2.94 -19.21 -4.36
CA LYS A 48 -3.20 -20.16 -3.27
C LYS A 48 -1.93 -20.59 -2.53
N ASN A 49 -0.77 -20.30 -3.11
CA ASN A 49 0.53 -20.67 -2.57
C ASN A 49 1.12 -19.52 -1.74
N THR A 50 1.44 -19.80 -0.48
CA THR A 50 2.01 -18.83 0.46
C THR A 50 3.33 -18.21 -0.04
N MET A 51 4.20 -18.99 -0.70
CA MET A 51 5.46 -18.49 -1.25
C MET A 51 5.26 -17.52 -2.41
N GLU A 52 4.27 -17.76 -3.26
CA GLU A 52 3.92 -16.86 -4.36
C GLU A 52 3.33 -15.55 -3.85
N ILE A 53 2.44 -15.64 -2.85
CA ILE A 53 1.86 -14.48 -2.16
C ILE A 53 2.99 -13.66 -1.52
N SER A 54 3.84 -14.30 -0.71
CA SER A 54 4.96 -13.64 -0.02
C SER A 54 5.94 -13.01 -1.00
N GLY A 55 6.38 -13.74 -2.03
CA GLY A 55 7.30 -13.21 -3.04
C GLY A 55 6.71 -12.02 -3.81
N ARG A 56 5.40 -12.04 -4.07
CA ARG A 56 4.72 -10.92 -4.73
C ARG A 56 4.65 -9.69 -3.84
N LEU A 57 4.31 -9.85 -2.55
CA LEU A 57 4.30 -8.76 -1.58
C LEU A 57 5.70 -8.15 -1.39
N ASN A 58 6.72 -8.99 -1.18
CA ASN A 58 8.10 -8.54 -1.00
C ASN A 58 8.62 -7.75 -2.19
N ARG A 59 8.45 -8.27 -3.42
CA ARG A 59 8.90 -7.57 -4.63
C ARG A 59 8.19 -6.21 -4.79
N THR A 60 6.92 -6.13 -4.43
CA THR A 60 6.17 -4.86 -4.49
C THR A 60 6.67 -3.88 -3.45
N ALA A 61 6.95 -4.34 -2.22
CA ALA A 61 7.56 -3.52 -1.18
C ALA A 61 8.98 -3.05 -1.58
N GLU A 62 9.84 -3.94 -2.09
CA GLU A 62 11.19 -3.57 -2.56
C GLU A 62 11.16 -2.47 -3.62
N ARG A 63 10.30 -2.62 -4.63
CA ARG A 63 10.14 -1.61 -5.69
C ARG A 63 9.59 -0.30 -5.15
N TYR A 64 8.63 -0.36 -4.24
CA TYR A 64 8.10 0.81 -3.57
C TYR A 64 9.19 1.56 -2.79
N MET A 65 9.95 0.86 -1.94
CA MET A 65 11.05 1.44 -1.17
C MET A 65 12.14 2.01 -2.08
N GLU A 66 12.42 1.38 -3.21
CA GLU A 66 13.39 1.90 -4.18
C GLU A 66 12.88 3.20 -4.84
N LEU A 67 11.60 3.29 -5.20
CA LEU A 67 11.02 4.55 -5.69
C LEU A 67 11.18 5.66 -4.65
N MET A 68 10.91 5.38 -3.37
CA MET A 68 11.01 6.40 -2.30
C MET A 68 12.43 6.92 -2.09
N ARG A 69 13.48 6.21 -2.56
CA ARG A 69 14.88 6.69 -2.48
C ARG A 69 15.22 7.74 -3.54
N HIS A 70 14.54 7.71 -4.68
CA HIS A 70 14.85 8.56 -5.84
C HIS A 70 13.81 9.66 -6.08
N HIS A 71 12.71 9.63 -5.33
CA HIS A 71 11.58 10.55 -5.46
C HIS A 71 11.39 11.43 -4.23
N GLY A 72 10.71 12.56 -4.43
CA GLY A 72 10.41 13.52 -3.38
C GLY A 72 10.69 14.95 -3.82
N LEU A 73 10.57 15.88 -2.87
CA LEU A 73 10.79 17.29 -3.10
C LEU A 73 11.72 17.86 -2.04
N GLU A 74 12.56 18.80 -2.43
CA GLU A 74 13.29 19.63 -1.49
C GLU A 74 12.33 20.61 -0.82
N LEU A 75 12.11 20.38 0.47
CA LEU A 75 11.25 21.19 1.32
C LEU A 75 12.07 21.83 2.42
N THR A 76 11.80 23.11 2.63
CA THR A 76 12.26 23.85 3.80
C THR A 76 11.53 23.35 5.05
N GLU A 77 12.07 23.65 6.23
CA GLU A 77 11.46 23.26 7.49
C GLU A 77 10.03 23.83 7.70
N PRO A 78 9.74 25.12 7.39
CA PRO A 78 8.37 25.62 7.44
C PRO A 78 7.40 24.86 6.53
N GLU A 79 7.83 24.49 5.33
CA GLU A 79 7.02 23.71 4.38
C GLU A 79 6.74 22.30 4.91
N ARG A 80 7.77 21.61 5.43
CA ARG A 80 7.62 20.29 6.06
C ARG A 80 6.60 20.32 7.19
N ARG A 81 6.66 21.32 8.07
CA ARG A 81 5.69 21.48 9.17
C ARG A 81 4.27 21.75 8.67
N CYS A 82 4.11 22.53 7.60
CA CYS A 82 2.80 22.77 7.00
C CYS A 82 2.17 21.48 6.47
N ILE A 83 2.93 20.67 5.74
CA ILE A 83 2.44 19.40 5.19
C ILE A 83 2.15 18.40 6.32
N ALA A 84 3.04 18.27 7.31
CA ALA A 84 2.82 17.40 8.46
C ALA A 84 1.56 17.80 9.26
N HIS A 85 1.27 19.10 9.36
CA HIS A 85 0.03 19.59 9.97
C HIS A 85 -1.22 19.13 9.21
N ILE A 86 -1.19 19.11 7.87
CA ILE A 86 -2.29 18.62 7.03
C ILE A 86 -2.43 17.09 7.17
N CYS A 87 -1.32 16.36 7.18
CA CYS A 87 -1.32 14.90 7.28
C CYS A 87 -1.77 14.37 8.65
N HIS A 88 -1.89 15.22 9.68
CA HIS A 88 -2.06 14.81 11.07
C HIS A 88 -3.39 14.06 11.38
N ILE A 89 -4.26 13.86 10.38
CA ILE A 89 -5.54 13.11 10.45
C ILE A 89 -5.38 11.64 10.00
N GLY A 90 -4.17 11.07 10.05
CA GLY A 90 -3.92 9.63 9.84
C GLY A 90 -3.25 9.31 8.49
N PHE A 91 -3.35 8.05 8.06
CA PHE A 91 -2.80 7.60 6.78
C PHE A 91 -3.60 8.19 5.62
N MET A 92 -3.00 9.09 4.84
CA MET A 92 -3.68 9.71 3.72
C MET A 92 -3.90 8.72 2.58
N SER A 93 -5.12 8.72 2.05
CA SER A 93 -5.46 8.02 0.82
C SER A 93 -4.75 8.65 -0.38
N THR A 94 -4.64 7.88 -1.47
CA THR A 94 -4.07 8.38 -2.73
C THR A 94 -4.81 9.61 -3.30
N LEU A 95 -6.08 9.81 -2.96
CA LEU A 95 -6.82 11.00 -3.35
C LEU A 95 -6.40 12.21 -2.50
N GLU A 96 -6.33 12.05 -1.18
CA GLU A 96 -5.87 13.11 -0.28
C GLU A 96 -4.44 13.56 -0.62
N ILE A 97 -3.55 12.63 -0.98
CA ILE A 97 -2.19 12.96 -1.45
C ILE A 97 -2.22 13.84 -2.72
N ARG A 98 -3.17 13.60 -3.64
CA ARG A 98 -3.30 14.42 -4.88
C ARG A 98 -3.80 15.82 -4.59
N GLU A 99 -4.65 15.95 -3.59
CA GLU A 99 -5.26 17.23 -3.19
C GLU A 99 -4.38 18.03 -2.22
N LEU A 100 -3.23 17.52 -1.80
CA LEU A 100 -2.28 18.23 -0.95
C LEU A 100 -1.98 19.69 -1.36
N PRO A 101 -1.77 20.02 -2.65
CA PRO A 101 -1.52 21.40 -3.04
C PRO A 101 -2.71 22.31 -2.72
N PHE A 102 -3.92 21.81 -2.92
CA PHE A 102 -5.16 22.52 -2.61
C PHE A 102 -5.34 22.68 -1.09
N GLU A 103 -5.10 21.62 -0.32
CA GLU A 103 -5.15 21.65 1.15
C GLU A 103 -4.14 22.63 1.77
N VAL A 104 -2.94 22.76 1.19
CA VAL A 104 -1.96 23.80 1.58
C VAL A 104 -2.52 25.21 1.37
N GLY A 105 -3.31 25.43 0.31
CA GLY A 105 -3.96 26.71 0.07
C GLY A 105 -5.05 27.04 1.10
N LEU A 106 -5.77 26.02 1.59
CA LEU A 106 -6.91 26.18 2.50
C LEU A 106 -6.55 26.14 3.99
N THR A 107 -5.45 25.50 4.35
CA THR A 107 -5.08 25.34 5.77
C THR A 107 -4.87 26.68 6.45
N ARG A 108 -5.24 26.76 7.73
CA ARG A 108 -5.00 27.92 8.60
C ARG A 108 -3.61 27.91 9.24
N PHE A 109 -2.79 26.92 8.92
CA PHE A 109 -1.44 26.83 9.44
C PHE A 109 -0.62 28.07 9.02
N GLU A 110 0.07 28.66 10.00
CA GLU A 110 0.97 29.77 9.82
C GLU A 110 2.29 29.48 10.51
N CYS A 111 3.39 29.90 9.88
CA CYS A 111 4.73 29.65 10.36
C CYS A 111 5.69 30.69 9.76
N GLU A 112 6.64 31.18 10.55
CA GLU A 112 7.66 32.10 10.06
C GLU A 112 8.45 31.49 8.89
N GLY A 113 8.60 32.24 7.81
CA GLY A 113 9.30 31.81 6.59
C GLY A 113 8.49 30.89 5.68
N LEU A 114 7.22 30.60 5.99
CA LEU A 114 6.33 29.83 5.12
C LEU A 114 5.66 30.72 4.07
N ASP A 115 5.88 30.41 2.79
CA ASP A 115 5.06 30.91 1.68
C ASP A 115 4.14 29.78 1.17
N LYS A 116 2.86 29.83 1.57
CA LYS A 116 1.87 28.81 1.18
C LYS A 116 1.56 28.81 -0.32
N ALA A 117 1.62 29.98 -0.97
CA ALA A 117 1.35 30.06 -2.41
C ALA A 117 2.50 29.43 -3.21
N ALA A 118 3.74 29.70 -2.80
CA ALA A 118 4.91 29.05 -3.39
C ALA A 118 4.93 27.54 -3.14
N LEU A 119 4.59 27.11 -1.91
CA LEU A 119 4.50 25.69 -1.58
C LEU A 119 3.42 24.98 -2.38
N ALA A 120 2.20 25.53 -2.45
CA ALA A 120 1.11 24.95 -3.23
C ALA A 120 1.53 24.78 -4.70
N LYS A 121 2.11 25.81 -5.33
CA LYS A 121 2.60 25.73 -6.71
C LYS A 121 3.70 24.68 -6.89
N LYS A 122 4.60 24.55 -5.91
CA LYS A 122 5.66 23.52 -5.91
C LYS A 122 5.05 22.12 -5.90
N LEU A 123 4.02 21.89 -5.06
CA LEU A 123 3.31 20.61 -4.97
C LEU A 123 2.46 20.32 -6.22
N GLU A 124 1.79 21.32 -6.80
CA GLU A 124 1.02 21.16 -8.05
C GLU A 124 1.91 20.74 -9.23
N ALA A 125 3.15 21.23 -9.28
CA ALA A 125 4.10 20.89 -10.33
C ALA A 125 4.77 19.52 -10.14
N ALA A 126 4.65 18.92 -8.96
CA ALA A 126 5.30 17.65 -8.63
C ALA A 126 4.58 16.46 -9.24
N SER A 127 5.32 15.38 -9.52
CA SER A 127 4.68 14.14 -9.90
C SER A 127 3.95 13.53 -8.71
N PHE A 128 2.94 12.70 -8.97
CA PHE A 128 2.24 11.99 -7.89
C PHE A 128 3.19 11.12 -7.05
N VAL A 129 4.23 10.54 -7.66
CA VAL A 129 5.21 9.72 -6.94
C VAL A 129 6.06 10.58 -5.98
N ASP A 130 6.39 11.81 -6.38
CA ASP A 130 7.11 12.75 -5.51
C ASP A 130 6.23 13.21 -4.35
N LEU A 131 4.92 13.42 -4.58
CA LEU A 131 3.97 13.73 -3.51
C LEU A 131 3.85 12.59 -2.49
N VAL A 132 3.75 11.34 -2.95
CA VAL A 132 3.78 10.16 -2.08
C VAL A 132 5.08 10.13 -1.26
N ALA A 133 6.22 10.31 -1.92
CA ALA A 133 7.52 10.30 -1.25
C ALA A 133 7.66 11.41 -0.20
N VAL A 134 7.10 12.60 -0.45
CA VAL A 134 7.06 13.69 0.54
C VAL A 134 6.30 13.25 1.79
N VAL A 135 5.09 12.71 1.63
CA VAL A 135 4.23 12.28 2.75
C VAL A 135 4.91 11.19 3.58
N GLU A 136 5.46 10.19 2.91
CA GLU A 136 6.12 9.06 3.55
C GLU A 136 7.41 9.48 4.27
N SER A 137 8.15 10.46 3.71
CA SER A 137 9.32 11.04 4.37
C SER A 137 8.99 11.81 5.66
N LEU A 138 7.72 12.19 5.85
CA LEU A 138 7.21 12.83 7.06
C LEU A 138 6.64 11.80 8.07
N GLY A 139 6.60 10.53 7.71
CA GLY A 139 6.16 9.42 8.57
C GLY A 139 4.66 9.14 8.55
N PHE A 140 3.97 9.53 7.46
CA PHE A 140 2.54 9.30 7.25
C PHE A 140 2.27 8.35 6.10
#